data_AF-A0A482EBH2-F1
#
_entry.id   AF-A0A482EBH2-F1
#
_cell.length_a   1.000
_cell.length_b   1.000
_cell.length_c   1.000
_cell.angle_alpha   90.00
_cell.angle_beta   90.00
_cell.angle_gamma   90.00
#
_symmetry.space_group_name_H-M   'P 1'
#
loop_
_entity.id
_entity.type
_entity.pdbx_description
1 polymer ?
#
loop_
_entity_poly.entity_id
_entity_poly.type
_entity_poly.pdbx_seq_one_letter_code
_entity_poly.pdbx_strand_id
1 'polypeptide(L)'
;MNNKVHLTKEGLYQIINIKTSMNLGLSDMLKSEFNEYIPVERPVINTENIPDPYWIAGFVSGEGNFSVNITKSTNKIGKRVQLRFRVTQHERDLKLLEVLIKYLGTGSIYKYPNQPARNFFFYCLISLIYLQITKKMDFMFKKRLLSNASMQHIGFTKLFKRSLGHTDLFYNKNFTGFNAFFGTRHFSTSKPVIVYSNTDTERLKILKENRGKSGVYCWKNNLNGNTYIGSSIELSKRFIQYFNTKYLLLNNSMAICRALIKYGNSNFSLEIL
;
A
#
# COMPACT_ATOMS: atom_id res chain seq x y z
N MET A 1 -28.38 7.01 9.98
CA MET A 1 -27.98 7.81 11.18
C MET A 1 -28.26 9.30 11.03
N ASN A 2 -27.92 9.94 9.91
CA ASN A 2 -28.10 11.40 9.69
C ASN A 2 -29.53 11.91 9.94
N ASN A 3 -30.55 11.14 9.52
CA ASN A 3 -31.95 11.50 9.73
C ASN A 3 -32.49 11.12 11.11
N LYS A 4 -31.63 10.70 12.05
CA LYS A 4 -31.95 10.26 13.42
C LYS A 4 -32.97 9.11 13.56
N VAL A 5 -33.36 8.45 12.46
CA VAL A 5 -34.29 7.30 12.45
C VAL A 5 -33.87 6.14 13.37
N HIS A 6 -32.55 5.97 13.60
CA HIS A 6 -32.00 4.98 14.53
C HIS A 6 -32.43 5.13 16.00
N LEU A 7 -33.04 6.27 16.37
CA LEU A 7 -33.61 6.49 17.70
C LEU A 7 -35.01 5.88 17.87
N THR A 8 -35.63 5.43 16.77
CA THR A 8 -36.91 4.70 16.80
C THR A 8 -36.65 3.20 16.93
N LYS A 9 -37.64 2.46 17.42
CA LYS A 9 -37.56 0.99 17.52
C LYS A 9 -37.33 0.38 16.14
N GLU A 10 -38.07 0.83 15.14
CA GLU A 10 -38.00 0.34 13.77
C GLU A 10 -36.61 0.59 13.15
N GLY A 11 -36.08 1.81 13.33
CA GLY A 11 -34.74 2.16 12.85
C GLY A 11 -33.62 1.40 13.55
N LEU A 12 -33.77 1.07 14.83
CA LEU A 12 -32.83 0.21 15.55
C LEU A 12 -32.83 -1.21 14.98
N TYR A 13 -34.01 -1.79 14.73
CA TYR A 13 -34.12 -3.12 14.11
C TYR A 13 -33.52 -3.16 12.70
N GLN A 14 -33.65 -2.09 11.91
CA GLN A 14 -32.97 -1.97 10.61
C GLN A 14 -31.43 -2.04 10.75
N ILE A 15 -30.86 -1.43 11.78
CA ILE A 15 -29.41 -1.50 12.05
C ILE A 15 -29.02 -2.91 12.47
N ILE A 16 -29.82 -3.58 13.30
CA ILE A 16 -29.59 -4.98 13.68
C ILE A 16 -29.60 -5.87 12.44
N ASN A 17 -30.61 -5.73 11.57
CA ASN A 17 -30.71 -6.45 10.30
C ASN A 17 -29.45 -6.27 9.42
N ILE A 18 -28.91 -5.06 9.30
CA ILE A 18 -27.63 -4.82 8.59
C ILE A 18 -26.47 -5.49 9.33
N LYS A 19 -26.39 -5.32 10.65
CA LYS A 19 -25.28 -5.79 11.48
C LYS A 19 -25.14 -7.31 11.48
N THR A 20 -26.25 -8.04 11.40
CA THR A 20 -26.27 -9.51 11.30
C THR A 20 -25.51 -10.01 10.06
N SER A 21 -25.60 -9.26 8.98
CA SER A 21 -24.86 -9.49 7.75
C SER A 21 -23.53 -8.74 7.69
N MET A 22 -23.03 -8.10 8.74
CA MET A 22 -21.72 -7.42 8.72
C MET A 22 -20.64 -8.23 9.45
N ASN A 23 -19.51 -8.44 8.79
CA ASN A 23 -18.33 -9.13 9.33
C ASN A 23 -18.71 -10.51 9.93
N LEU A 24 -18.57 -10.66 11.25
CA LEU A 24 -18.90 -11.88 12.03
C LEU A 24 -20.38 -11.96 12.47
N GLY A 25 -21.23 -11.01 12.07
CA GLY A 25 -22.63 -10.97 12.48
C GLY A 25 -22.83 -10.51 13.93
N LEU A 26 -23.95 -10.88 14.55
CA LEU A 26 -24.27 -10.49 15.93
C LEU A 26 -23.47 -11.28 16.96
N SER A 27 -23.09 -10.62 18.05
CA SER A 27 -22.58 -11.29 19.26
C SER A 27 -23.71 -12.03 19.97
N ASP A 28 -23.38 -12.98 20.84
CA ASP A 28 -24.39 -13.79 21.54
C ASP A 28 -25.27 -12.94 22.46
N MET A 29 -24.69 -11.92 23.10
CA MET A 29 -25.46 -10.92 23.85
C MET A 29 -26.49 -10.20 22.98
N LEU A 30 -26.14 -9.80 21.75
CA LEU A 30 -27.11 -9.14 20.87
C LEU A 30 -28.17 -10.12 20.36
N LYS A 31 -27.85 -11.41 20.21
CA LYS A 31 -28.85 -12.42 19.86
C LYS A 31 -29.84 -12.66 21.01
N SER A 32 -29.42 -12.55 22.27
CA SER A 32 -30.32 -12.71 23.41
C SER A 32 -31.23 -11.51 23.64
N GLU A 33 -30.80 -10.31 23.24
CA GLU A 33 -31.57 -9.07 23.39
C GLU A 33 -32.54 -8.82 22.21
N PHE A 34 -32.24 -9.37 21.03
CA PHE A 34 -33.03 -9.17 19.81
C PHE A 34 -33.54 -10.51 19.26
N ASN A 35 -34.80 -10.84 19.57
CA ASN A 35 -35.39 -12.14 19.28
C ASN A 35 -35.87 -12.33 17.83
N GLU A 36 -35.96 -11.26 17.03
CA GLU A 36 -36.43 -11.31 15.65
C GLU A 36 -35.66 -10.32 14.78
N TYR A 37 -34.82 -10.83 13.87
CA TYR A 37 -34.12 -10.01 12.88
C TYR A 37 -34.05 -10.74 11.55
N ILE A 38 -34.09 -9.97 10.46
CA ILE A 38 -33.99 -10.49 9.10
C ILE A 38 -32.64 -10.00 8.53
N PRO A 39 -31.67 -10.88 8.33
CA PRO A 39 -30.38 -10.48 7.79
C PRO A 39 -30.51 -9.82 6.43
N VAL A 40 -29.91 -8.63 6.29
CA VAL A 40 -29.87 -7.93 5.00
C VAL A 40 -28.99 -8.71 4.03
N GLU A 41 -29.44 -8.92 2.80
CA GLU A 41 -28.63 -9.60 1.80
C GLU A 41 -27.32 -8.84 1.54
N ARG A 42 -26.20 -9.58 1.53
CA ARG A 42 -24.91 -8.99 1.17
C ARG A 42 -24.86 -8.78 -0.34
N PRO A 43 -24.52 -7.56 -0.82
CA PRO A 43 -24.28 -7.37 -2.23
C PRO A 43 -23.09 -8.21 -2.67
N VAL A 44 -23.27 -8.96 -3.76
CA VAL A 44 -22.17 -9.68 -4.41
C VAL A 44 -21.32 -8.65 -5.15
N ILE A 45 -20.05 -8.52 -4.77
CA ILE A 45 -19.11 -7.59 -5.40
C ILE A 45 -18.45 -8.31 -6.58
N ASN A 46 -18.89 -7.99 -7.80
CA ASN A 46 -18.25 -8.44 -9.01
C ASN A 46 -17.21 -7.42 -9.46
N THR A 47 -15.93 -7.70 -9.18
CA THR A 47 -14.85 -6.86 -9.70
C THR A 47 -14.51 -7.30 -11.12
N GLU A 48 -14.81 -6.47 -12.11
CA GLU A 48 -14.48 -6.74 -13.53
C GLU A 48 -13.13 -6.15 -13.95
N ASN A 49 -12.78 -4.98 -13.41
CA ASN A 49 -11.60 -4.22 -13.78
C ASN A 49 -10.99 -3.50 -12.57
N ILE A 50 -9.70 -3.18 -12.68
CA ILE A 50 -9.03 -2.31 -11.70
C ILE A 50 -9.46 -0.86 -11.97
N PRO A 51 -10.04 -0.15 -10.99
CA PRO A 51 -10.58 1.18 -11.21
C PRO A 51 -9.51 2.25 -11.42
N ASP A 52 -8.36 2.11 -10.74
CA ASP A 52 -7.28 3.09 -10.75
C ASP A 52 -5.94 2.42 -10.42
N PRO A 53 -4.82 2.77 -11.07
CA PRO A 53 -3.50 2.23 -10.73
C PRO A 53 -3.08 2.48 -9.27
N TYR A 54 -3.48 3.59 -8.63
CA TYR A 54 -3.13 3.82 -7.23
C TYR A 54 -3.94 2.94 -6.26
N TRP A 55 -5.11 2.45 -6.68
CA TRP A 55 -5.86 1.44 -5.93
C TRP A 55 -5.02 0.18 -5.68
N ILE A 56 -4.32 -0.33 -6.71
CA ILE A 56 -3.42 -1.48 -6.54
C ILE A 56 -2.28 -1.11 -5.60
N ALA A 57 -1.74 0.10 -5.66
CA ALA A 57 -0.67 0.50 -4.76
C ALA A 57 -1.11 0.49 -3.29
N GLY A 58 -2.32 0.97 -3.01
CA GLY A 58 -2.95 0.88 -1.69
C GLY A 58 -3.19 -0.57 -1.26
N PHE A 59 -3.78 -1.37 -2.16
CA PHE A 59 -4.05 -2.79 -1.91
C PHE A 59 -2.78 -3.59 -1.60
N VAL A 60 -1.74 -3.41 -2.40
CA VAL A 60 -0.42 -4.04 -2.21
C VAL A 60 0.31 -3.52 -0.98
N SER A 61 0.06 -2.28 -0.56
CA SER A 61 0.62 -1.78 0.71
C SER A 61 0.04 -2.51 1.93
N GLY A 62 -1.21 -2.99 1.83
CA GLY A 62 -1.85 -3.80 2.89
C GLY A 62 -1.55 -5.29 2.78
N GLU A 63 -1.74 -5.87 1.59
CA GLU A 63 -1.75 -7.34 1.38
C GLU A 63 -0.51 -7.87 0.65
N GLY A 64 0.36 -6.97 0.20
CA GLY A 64 1.52 -7.30 -0.62
C GLY A 64 2.76 -7.69 0.18
N ASN A 65 3.56 -8.58 -0.43
CA ASN A 65 4.82 -9.04 0.11
C ASN A 65 5.91 -9.02 -0.98
N PHE A 66 6.99 -8.28 -0.74
CA PHE A 66 8.18 -8.30 -1.57
C PHE A 66 9.28 -9.04 -0.81
N SER A 67 9.70 -10.20 -1.32
CA SER A 67 10.65 -11.08 -0.63
C SER A 67 11.74 -11.59 -1.55
N VAL A 68 12.88 -11.93 -0.96
CA VAL A 68 14.00 -12.60 -1.63
C VAL A 68 14.05 -14.03 -1.13
N ASN A 69 13.97 -14.98 -2.04
CA ASN A 69 14.13 -16.40 -1.77
C ASN A 69 15.54 -16.82 -2.19
N ILE A 70 16.32 -17.37 -1.28
CA ILE A 70 17.65 -17.91 -1.58
C ILE A 70 17.59 -19.41 -1.33
N THR A 71 17.80 -20.20 -2.37
CA THR A 71 17.73 -21.67 -2.33
C THR A 71 19.05 -22.26 -2.80
N LYS A 72 19.37 -23.50 -2.36
CA LYS A 72 20.53 -24.22 -2.88
C LYS A 72 20.35 -24.49 -4.38
N SER A 73 21.44 -24.40 -5.13
CA SER A 73 21.45 -24.62 -6.58
C SER A 73 22.73 -25.32 -6.99
N THR A 74 22.68 -26.04 -8.09
CA THR A 74 23.84 -26.72 -8.71
C THR A 74 24.73 -25.77 -9.52
N ASN A 75 24.49 -24.45 -9.47
CA ASN A 75 25.29 -23.47 -10.18
C ASN A 75 26.64 -23.27 -9.48
N LYS A 76 27.61 -22.63 -10.15
CA LYS A 76 28.96 -22.38 -9.58
C LYS A 76 28.95 -21.67 -8.22
N ILE A 77 27.92 -20.86 -7.97
CA ILE A 77 27.73 -20.09 -6.72
C ILE A 77 27.07 -20.94 -5.62
N GLY A 78 26.51 -22.10 -5.97
CA GLY A 78 25.82 -23.02 -5.05
C GLY A 78 24.44 -22.53 -4.58
N LYS A 79 23.99 -21.36 -5.04
CA LYS A 79 22.77 -20.68 -4.58
C LYS A 79 22.02 -20.04 -5.75
N ARG A 80 20.69 -20.18 -5.71
CA ARG A 80 19.74 -19.49 -6.59
C ARG A 80 19.00 -18.44 -5.79
N VAL A 81 19.10 -17.20 -6.24
CA VAL A 81 18.35 -16.06 -5.69
C VAL A 81 17.13 -15.84 -6.58
N GLN A 82 15.94 -15.79 -5.99
CA GLN A 82 14.69 -15.47 -6.66
C GLN A 82 14.03 -14.30 -5.94
N LEU A 83 13.66 -13.29 -6.71
CA LEU A 83 12.82 -12.22 -6.23
C LEU A 83 11.36 -12.68 -6.33
N ARG A 84 10.54 -12.46 -5.29
CA ARG A 84 9.13 -12.83 -5.27
C ARG A 84 8.28 -11.65 -4.84
N PHE A 85 7.29 -11.32 -5.66
CA PHE A 85 6.17 -10.49 -5.28
C PHE A 85 4.93 -11.37 -5.08
N ARG A 86 4.29 -11.24 -3.91
CA ARG A 86 3.09 -11.99 -3.55
C ARG A 86 2.01 -11.06 -3.05
N VAL A 87 0.77 -11.39 -3.37
CA VAL A 87 -0.42 -10.81 -2.74
C VAL A 87 -1.25 -11.96 -2.21
N THR A 88 -1.60 -11.93 -0.93
CA THR A 88 -2.40 -12.98 -0.30
C THR A 88 -3.80 -12.44 -0.04
N GLN A 89 -4.83 -13.21 -0.37
CA GLN A 89 -6.20 -12.81 -0.11
C GLN A 89 -7.11 -14.02 0.11
N HIS A 90 -8.24 -13.82 0.78
CA HIS A 90 -9.24 -14.86 0.96
C HIS A 90 -9.88 -15.31 -0.37
N GLU A 91 -10.34 -16.55 -0.48
CA GLU A 91 -10.89 -17.14 -1.72
C GLU A 91 -12.15 -16.48 -2.25
N ARG A 92 -12.88 -15.82 -1.36
CA ARG A 92 -14.04 -14.98 -1.71
C ARG A 92 -13.69 -13.91 -2.75
N ASP A 93 -12.43 -13.49 -2.79
CA ASP A 93 -11.92 -12.48 -3.72
C ASP A 93 -11.01 -13.11 -4.80
N LEU A 94 -11.19 -14.40 -5.12
CA LEU A 94 -10.47 -15.07 -6.21
C LEU A 94 -10.57 -14.28 -7.52
N LYS A 95 -11.77 -13.76 -7.83
CA LYS A 95 -12.01 -12.98 -9.04
C LYS A 95 -11.14 -11.72 -9.09
N LEU A 96 -10.93 -11.07 -7.95
CA LEU A 96 -10.04 -9.91 -7.85
C LEU A 96 -8.58 -10.29 -8.15
N LEU A 97 -8.11 -11.45 -7.67
CA LEU A 97 -6.76 -11.94 -7.97
C LEU A 97 -6.59 -12.24 -9.47
N GLU A 98 -7.61 -12.78 -10.14
CA GLU A 98 -7.60 -12.97 -11.60
C GLU A 98 -7.51 -11.64 -12.35
N VAL A 99 -8.30 -10.64 -11.93
CA VAL A 99 -8.28 -9.29 -12.51
C VAL A 99 -6.92 -8.63 -12.28
N LEU A 100 -6.28 -8.84 -11.14
CA LEU A 100 -4.93 -8.37 -10.86
C LEU A 100 -3.88 -9.01 -11.78
N ILE A 101 -3.94 -10.32 -12.03
CA ILE A 101 -3.05 -11.00 -12.98
C ILE A 101 -3.26 -10.44 -14.39
N LYS A 102 -4.52 -10.31 -14.82
CA LYS A 102 -4.87 -9.72 -16.12
C LYS A 102 -4.32 -8.30 -16.25
N TYR A 103 -4.47 -7.47 -15.21
CA TYR A 103 -3.98 -6.10 -15.21
C TYR A 103 -2.45 -6.01 -15.24
N LEU A 104 -1.75 -6.88 -14.50
CA LEU A 104 -0.29 -6.89 -14.46
C LEU A 104 0.33 -7.60 -15.67
N GLY A 105 -0.46 -8.39 -16.41
CA GLY A 105 -0.04 -9.15 -17.58
C GLY A 105 0.78 -10.41 -17.24
N THR A 106 0.86 -10.79 -15.96
CA THR A 106 1.66 -11.90 -15.48
C THR A 106 1.29 -12.26 -14.04
N GLY A 107 1.69 -13.47 -13.63
CA GLY A 107 1.43 -14.03 -12.31
C GLY A 107 0.67 -15.33 -12.37
N SER A 108 0.58 -16.01 -11.23
CA SER A 108 -0.14 -17.27 -11.11
C SER A 108 -0.76 -17.36 -9.71
N ILE A 109 -1.97 -17.92 -9.64
CA ILE A 109 -2.71 -18.13 -8.40
C ILE A 109 -2.34 -19.50 -7.83
N TYR A 110 -2.09 -19.53 -6.53
CA TYR A 110 -1.79 -20.75 -5.78
C TYR A 110 -2.67 -20.81 -4.54
N LYS A 111 -3.09 -22.01 -4.16
CA LYS A 111 -3.75 -22.28 -2.90
C LYS A 111 -2.71 -22.65 -1.85
N TYR A 112 -2.86 -22.18 -0.61
CA TYR A 112 -2.00 -22.65 0.49
C TYR A 112 -2.37 -24.09 0.86
N PRO A 113 -1.43 -25.06 0.78
CA PRO A 113 -1.69 -26.42 1.24
C PRO A 113 -1.53 -26.51 2.76
N ASN A 114 -2.45 -27.24 3.40
CA ASN A 114 -2.35 -27.80 4.77
C ASN A 114 -2.45 -26.85 5.97
N GLN A 115 -3.61 -26.21 6.20
CA GLN A 115 -4.06 -25.87 7.56
C GLN A 115 -5.60 -25.98 7.68
N PRO A 116 -6.15 -26.99 8.37
CA PRO A 116 -7.60 -27.23 8.44
C PRO A 116 -8.40 -26.05 9.02
N ALA A 117 -7.76 -25.15 9.79
CA ALA A 117 -8.39 -23.94 10.34
C ALA A 117 -8.18 -22.65 9.51
N ARG A 118 -7.39 -22.68 8.42
CA ARG A 118 -7.07 -21.52 7.55
C ARG A 118 -7.30 -21.79 6.06
N ASN A 119 -8.23 -22.70 5.74
CA ASN A 119 -8.40 -23.31 4.41
C ASN A 119 -8.90 -22.40 3.27
N PHE A 120 -8.84 -21.08 3.43
CA PHE A 120 -9.53 -20.15 2.51
C PHE A 120 -8.67 -19.00 2.01
N PHE A 121 -7.33 -19.13 1.99
CA PHE A 121 -6.45 -18.10 1.44
C PHE A 121 -5.78 -18.57 0.14
N PHE A 122 -6.00 -17.80 -0.92
CA PHE A 122 -5.21 -17.85 -2.14
C PHE A 122 -4.06 -16.85 -2.04
N TYR A 123 -2.97 -17.14 -2.72
CA TYR A 123 -1.97 -16.13 -2.99
C TYR A 123 -1.69 -16.05 -4.48
N CYS A 124 -1.65 -14.82 -4.99
CA CYS A 124 -1.11 -14.53 -6.30
C CYS A 124 0.41 -14.40 -6.15
N LEU A 125 1.15 -15.33 -6.74
CA LEU A 125 2.60 -15.22 -6.87
C LEU A 125 2.92 -14.72 -8.26
N ILE A 126 3.56 -13.57 -8.31
CA ILE A 126 4.05 -12.99 -9.55
C ILE A 126 5.51 -13.42 -9.68
N SER A 127 5.71 -14.49 -10.45
CA SER A 127 7.01 -14.98 -10.90
C SER A 127 7.45 -14.18 -12.12
N LEU A 128 8.71 -13.78 -12.13
CA LEU A 128 9.18 -12.64 -12.92
C LEU A 128 9.51 -13.00 -14.36
N ILE A 129 8.78 -12.36 -15.28
CA ILE A 129 9.38 -11.69 -16.44
C ILE A 129 9.39 -10.19 -16.08
N TYR A 130 10.48 -9.74 -15.45
CA TYR A 130 10.52 -8.59 -14.53
C TYR A 130 10.40 -7.21 -15.19
N LEU A 131 10.73 -7.05 -16.47
CA LEU A 131 10.95 -5.73 -17.07
C LEU A 131 9.68 -4.86 -17.16
N GLN A 132 8.51 -5.48 -17.34
CA GLN A 132 7.21 -4.81 -17.48
C GLN A 132 6.62 -4.42 -16.12
N ILE A 133 6.75 -5.31 -15.13
CA ILE A 133 6.25 -5.09 -13.78
C ILE A 133 6.99 -3.93 -13.16
N THR A 134 8.33 -3.83 -13.21
CA THR A 134 9.00 -2.70 -12.55
C THR A 134 8.76 -1.36 -13.21
N LYS A 135 8.50 -1.25 -14.51
CA LYS A 135 8.11 0.07 -15.05
C LYS A 135 6.70 0.47 -14.59
N LYS A 136 5.76 -0.48 -14.56
CA LYS A 136 4.37 -0.26 -14.13
C LYS A 136 4.27 -0.06 -12.61
N MET A 137 5.00 -0.87 -11.85
CA MET A 137 5.15 -0.80 -10.40
C MET A 137 6.01 0.38 -9.97
N ASP A 138 7.16 0.67 -10.59
CA ASP A 138 7.91 1.90 -10.28
C ASP A 138 7.07 3.13 -10.62
N PHE A 139 6.22 3.12 -11.66
CA PHE A 139 5.25 4.20 -11.91
C PHE A 139 4.20 4.32 -10.79
N MET A 140 3.62 3.19 -10.36
CA MET A 140 2.61 3.15 -9.29
C MET A 140 3.20 3.43 -7.90
N PHE A 141 4.48 3.12 -7.69
CA PHE A 141 5.18 3.17 -6.40
C PHE A 141 6.18 4.31 -6.29
N LYS A 142 6.51 5.04 -7.38
CA LYS A 142 7.37 6.24 -7.37
C LYS A 142 6.89 7.31 -6.40
N LYS A 143 5.63 7.25 -5.95
CA LYS A 143 5.02 8.27 -5.08
C LYS A 143 4.14 7.79 -3.92
N ARG A 144 3.91 6.48 -3.66
CA ARG A 144 2.94 6.10 -2.59
C ARG A 144 2.93 4.61 -2.19
N LEU A 145 4.02 4.08 -1.63
CA LEU A 145 3.90 2.90 -0.76
C LEU A 145 3.84 3.41 0.69
N LEU A 146 2.70 3.20 1.36
CA LEU A 146 2.56 3.47 2.79
C LEU A 146 3.09 2.25 3.55
N SER A 147 3.92 2.47 4.58
CA SER A 147 4.46 1.45 5.52
C SER A 147 5.66 0.60 5.04
N ASN A 148 5.99 -0.46 5.80
CA ASN A 148 7.13 -1.38 5.64
C ASN A 148 7.25 -2.01 4.24
N ALA A 149 6.13 -2.15 3.51
CA ALA A 149 6.12 -2.63 2.13
C ALA A 149 6.97 -1.74 1.19
N SER A 150 7.06 -0.44 1.47
CA SER A 150 7.92 0.50 0.73
C SER A 150 9.41 0.17 0.87
N MET A 151 9.87 -0.14 2.09
CA MET A 151 11.28 -0.48 2.34
C MET A 151 11.64 -1.82 1.70
N GLN A 152 10.74 -2.79 1.76
CA GLN A 152 10.93 -4.08 1.09
C GLN A 152 11.00 -3.87 -0.43
N HIS A 153 10.11 -3.08 -1.01
CA HIS A 153 10.12 -2.73 -2.43
C HIS A 153 11.41 -1.98 -2.85
N ILE A 154 11.89 -1.03 -2.04
CA ILE A 154 13.16 -0.32 -2.32
C ILE A 154 14.37 -1.26 -2.26
N GLY A 155 14.43 -2.15 -1.25
CA GLY A 155 15.49 -3.15 -1.16
C GLY A 155 15.44 -4.13 -2.35
N PHE A 156 14.24 -4.55 -2.71
CA PHE A 156 13.94 -5.44 -3.83
C PHE A 156 14.33 -4.84 -5.19
N THR A 157 13.98 -3.57 -5.44
CA THR A 157 14.35 -2.85 -6.67
C THR A 157 15.85 -2.59 -6.77
N LYS A 158 16.53 -2.29 -5.65
CA LYS A 158 18.00 -2.16 -5.61
C LYS A 158 18.69 -3.49 -5.95
N LEU A 159 18.26 -4.60 -5.36
CA LEU A 159 18.80 -5.93 -5.65
C LEU A 159 18.56 -6.31 -7.12
N PHE A 160 17.38 -6.00 -7.65
CA PHE A 160 17.09 -6.24 -9.05
C PHE A 160 17.97 -5.41 -9.99
N LYS A 161 18.12 -4.10 -9.76
CA LYS A 161 18.99 -3.25 -10.57
C LYS A 161 20.45 -3.74 -10.56
N ARG A 162 20.94 -4.28 -9.43
CA ARG A 162 22.26 -4.93 -9.36
C ARG A 162 22.33 -6.23 -10.15
N SER A 163 21.24 -7.02 -10.20
CA SER A 163 21.18 -8.21 -11.05
C SER A 163 21.13 -7.89 -12.55
N LEU A 164 20.52 -6.77 -12.92
CA LEU A 164 20.50 -6.27 -14.30
C LEU A 164 21.84 -5.70 -14.77
N GLY A 165 22.62 -5.08 -13.89
CA GLY A 165 23.99 -4.63 -14.20
C GLY A 165 24.97 -5.75 -14.58
N HIS A 166 24.56 -7.01 -14.44
CA HIS A 166 25.27 -8.21 -14.92
C HIS A 166 24.56 -8.91 -16.09
N THR A 167 23.43 -8.38 -16.59
CA THR A 167 22.63 -9.01 -17.66
C THR A 167 22.20 -8.02 -18.73
N ASP A 168 23.16 -7.59 -19.56
CA ASP A 168 22.90 -6.97 -20.87
C ASP A 168 22.28 -7.95 -21.91
N LEU A 169 21.90 -9.17 -21.51
CA LEU A 169 21.60 -10.28 -22.42
C LEU A 169 20.11 -10.66 -22.58
N PHE A 170 19.15 -9.91 -22.02
CA PHE A 170 17.72 -10.20 -22.22
C PHE A 170 16.92 -9.03 -22.80
N TYR A 171 17.55 -8.22 -23.64
CA TYR A 171 16.86 -7.26 -24.51
C TYR A 171 16.23 -8.02 -25.69
N ASN A 172 15.11 -8.70 -25.46
CA ASN A 172 14.38 -9.33 -26.55
C ASN A 172 13.71 -8.23 -27.40
N LYS A 173 14.27 -7.97 -28.59
CA LYS A 173 13.91 -6.89 -29.52
C LYS A 173 12.56 -7.04 -30.22
N ASN A 174 11.78 -8.09 -29.93
CA ASN A 174 10.54 -8.39 -30.67
C ASN A 174 9.27 -8.20 -29.83
N PHE A 175 9.03 -6.98 -29.32
CA PHE A 175 7.72 -6.61 -28.78
C PHE A 175 7.27 -5.27 -29.36
N THR A 176 6.80 -5.31 -30.61
CA THR A 176 6.32 -4.16 -31.40
C THR A 176 4.98 -3.59 -30.94
N GLY A 177 4.44 -4.00 -29.79
CA GLY A 177 3.19 -3.45 -29.22
C GLY A 177 3.37 -2.23 -28.29
N PHE A 178 4.60 -1.76 -28.06
CA PHE A 178 4.87 -0.79 -26.99
C PHE A 178 4.38 0.65 -27.31
N ASN A 179 4.27 1.03 -28.58
CA ASN A 179 3.97 2.42 -28.95
C ASN A 179 2.47 2.77 -28.97
N ALA A 180 1.57 1.79 -28.87
CA ALA A 180 0.12 2.04 -28.97
C ALA A 180 -0.55 2.45 -27.64
N PHE A 181 0.11 2.30 -26.49
CA PHE A 181 -0.47 2.58 -25.16
C PHE A 181 0.05 3.84 -24.48
N PHE A 182 1.13 4.45 -25.00
CA PHE A 182 1.60 5.76 -24.55
C PHE A 182 0.95 6.87 -25.39
N GLY A 183 -0.38 6.84 -25.48
CA GLY A 183 -1.10 8.09 -25.70
C GLY A 183 -0.74 9.01 -24.54
N THR A 184 -0.03 10.08 -24.82
CA THR A 184 0.42 11.12 -23.89
C THR A 184 -0.79 11.78 -23.22
N ARG A 185 -1.40 11.12 -22.24
CA ARG A 185 -2.21 11.82 -21.25
C ARG A 185 -1.21 12.45 -20.29
N HIS A 186 -1.03 13.76 -20.45
CA HIS A 186 -0.43 14.60 -19.43
C HIS A 186 -1.19 14.37 -18.12
N PHE A 187 -0.65 13.51 -17.26
CA PHE A 187 -1.19 13.30 -15.93
C PHE A 187 -0.84 14.53 -15.09
N SER A 188 -1.87 15.21 -14.61
CA SER A 188 -1.73 16.28 -13.65
C SER A 188 -1.04 15.73 -12.41
N THR A 189 0.16 16.22 -12.12
CA THR A 189 0.74 16.10 -10.78
C THR A 189 -0.29 16.63 -9.79
N SER A 190 -0.83 15.80 -8.89
CA SER A 190 -1.69 16.29 -7.82
C SER A 190 -0.93 17.39 -7.09
N LYS A 191 -1.37 18.64 -7.25
CA LYS A 191 -0.71 19.77 -6.62
C LYS A 191 -0.84 19.59 -5.11
N PRO A 192 0.25 19.74 -4.34
CA PRO A 192 0.15 19.68 -2.90
C PRO A 192 -0.87 20.71 -2.42
N VAL A 193 -1.74 20.31 -1.50
CA VAL A 193 -2.78 21.18 -0.93
C VAL A 193 -2.12 22.32 -0.15
N ILE A 194 -1.03 22.01 0.55
CA ILE A 194 -0.23 22.98 1.32
C ILE A 194 1.25 22.60 1.16
N VAL A 195 2.11 23.62 1.05
CA VAL A 195 3.57 23.48 1.03
C VAL A 195 4.17 24.34 2.13
N TYR A 196 4.97 23.72 3.00
CA TYR A 196 5.85 24.37 3.96
C TYR A 196 7.27 24.29 3.41
N SER A 197 7.83 25.45 3.11
CA SER A 197 9.11 25.59 2.42
C SER A 197 10.30 25.20 3.30
N ASN A 198 10.21 25.45 4.60
CA ASN A 198 11.25 25.12 5.57
C ASN A 198 10.61 24.63 6.88
N THR A 199 10.89 23.38 7.23
CA THR A 199 10.22 22.76 8.38
C THR A 199 10.71 23.23 9.74
N ASP A 200 11.90 23.85 9.81
CA ASP A 200 12.45 24.35 11.08
C ASP A 200 11.85 25.71 11.44
N THR A 201 11.85 26.66 10.49
CA THR A 201 11.30 28.00 10.69
C THR A 201 9.77 27.99 10.77
N GLU A 202 9.10 27.13 9.98
CA GLU A 202 7.64 27.02 9.96
C GLU A 202 7.09 26.00 10.96
N ARG A 203 7.92 25.45 11.88
CA ARG A 203 7.53 24.40 12.83
C ARG A 203 6.21 24.70 13.55
N LEU A 204 6.09 25.87 14.17
CA LEU A 204 4.89 26.23 14.94
C LEU A 204 3.64 26.33 14.05
N LYS A 205 3.80 26.88 12.85
CA LYS A 205 2.74 27.00 11.85
C LYS A 205 2.27 25.62 11.37
N ILE A 206 3.20 24.73 11.03
CA ILE A 206 2.93 23.33 10.66
C ILE A 206 2.08 22.64 11.73
N LEU A 207 2.45 22.78 13.00
CA LEU A 207 1.74 22.14 14.10
C LEU A 207 0.34 22.72 14.32
N LYS A 208 0.21 24.06 14.24
CA LYS A 208 -1.07 24.76 14.43
C LYS A 208 -2.06 24.43 13.31
N GLU A 209 -1.65 24.54 12.06
CA GLU A 209 -2.52 24.39 10.89
C GLU A 209 -2.97 22.93 10.66
N ASN A 210 -2.22 21.95 11.17
CA ASN A 210 -2.51 20.52 10.99
C ASN A 210 -3.10 19.84 12.24
N ARG A 211 -3.52 20.61 13.24
CA ARG A 211 -4.17 20.08 14.45
C ARG A 211 -5.53 19.47 14.13
N GLY A 212 -5.77 18.25 14.60
CA GLY A 212 -7.03 17.52 14.37
C GLY A 212 -7.28 17.07 12.93
N LYS A 213 -6.31 17.25 12.02
CA LYS A 213 -6.41 16.82 10.62
C LYS A 213 -5.75 15.47 10.42
N SER A 214 -6.41 14.60 9.65
CA SER A 214 -5.81 13.39 9.09
C SER A 214 -5.33 13.67 7.66
N GLY A 215 -4.38 12.88 7.16
CA GLY A 215 -3.95 13.03 5.76
C GLY A 215 -2.64 12.34 5.43
N VAL A 216 -2.22 12.55 4.19
CA VAL A 216 -0.93 12.10 3.64
C VAL A 216 -0.01 13.31 3.53
N TYR A 217 1.27 13.10 3.85
CA TYR A 217 2.28 14.15 3.79
C TYR A 217 3.56 13.63 3.15
N CYS A 218 4.37 14.56 2.63
CA CYS A 218 5.68 14.28 2.03
C CYS A 218 6.73 15.23 2.59
N TRP A 219 7.74 14.69 3.26
CA TRP A 219 8.96 15.43 3.60
C TRP A 219 9.91 15.35 2.42
N LYS A 220 10.46 16.47 1.98
CA LYS A 220 11.44 16.53 0.89
C LYS A 220 12.73 17.13 1.42
N ASN A 221 13.81 16.37 1.28
CA ASN A 221 15.15 16.85 1.60
C ASN A 221 15.60 17.79 0.48
N ASN A 222 15.85 19.05 0.81
CA ASN A 222 16.20 20.10 -0.13
C ASN A 222 17.65 20.00 -0.64
N LEU A 223 18.52 19.22 0.03
CA LEU A 223 19.92 19.03 -0.37
C LEU A 223 20.10 17.96 -1.43
N ASN A 224 19.36 16.85 -1.33
CA ASN A 224 19.53 15.68 -2.21
C ASN A 224 18.27 15.28 -2.97
N GLY A 225 17.15 15.97 -2.76
CA GLY A 225 15.89 15.71 -3.45
C GLY A 225 15.14 14.45 -2.99
N ASN A 226 15.67 13.71 -2.00
CA ASN A 226 14.98 12.53 -1.48
C ASN A 226 13.66 12.92 -0.81
N THR A 227 12.65 12.10 -1.03
CA THR A 227 11.30 12.30 -0.50
C THR A 227 10.91 11.18 0.46
N TYR A 228 10.12 11.52 1.47
CA TYR A 228 9.70 10.63 2.53
C TYR A 228 8.22 10.84 2.79
N ILE A 229 7.42 9.86 2.39
CA ILE A 229 5.97 9.96 2.40
C ILE A 229 5.42 9.21 3.61
N GLY A 230 4.46 9.79 4.30
CA GLY A 230 3.78 9.17 5.43
C GLY A 230 2.30 9.56 5.49
N SER A 231 1.57 8.90 6.39
CA SER A 231 0.19 9.23 6.70
C SER A 231 -0.03 9.27 8.21
N SER A 232 -1.04 10.02 8.64
CA SER A 232 -1.46 10.05 10.03
C SER A 232 -2.96 10.31 10.13
N ILE A 233 -3.58 9.71 11.15
CA ILE A 233 -4.93 10.08 11.59
C ILE A 233 -4.91 11.47 12.24
N GLU A 234 -3.79 11.85 12.86
CA GLU A 234 -3.58 13.20 13.42
C GLU A 234 -2.19 13.71 13.04
N LEU A 235 -2.15 14.59 12.04
CA LEU A 235 -0.93 15.10 11.41
C LEU A 235 -0.07 15.90 12.39
N SER A 236 -0.66 16.79 13.19
CA SER A 236 0.08 17.55 14.20
C SER A 236 0.84 16.65 15.18
N LYS A 237 0.22 15.59 15.71
CA LYS A 237 0.87 14.63 16.62
C LYS A 237 2.04 13.91 15.94
N ARG A 238 1.87 13.53 14.67
CA ARG A 238 2.94 12.91 13.88
C ARG A 238 4.11 13.87 13.65
N PHE A 239 3.85 15.14 13.33
CA PHE A 239 4.91 16.12 13.10
C PHE A 239 5.63 16.49 14.39
N ILE A 240 4.93 16.58 15.53
CA ILE A 240 5.56 16.78 16.86
C ILE A 240 6.63 15.71 17.12
N GLN A 241 6.35 14.45 16.77
CA GLN A 241 7.31 13.35 16.92
C GLN A 241 8.56 13.56 16.07
N TYR A 242 8.41 13.95 14.80
CA TYR A 242 9.56 14.20 13.93
C TYR A 242 10.39 15.42 14.32
N PHE A 243 9.78 16.39 14.97
CA PHE A 243 10.49 17.53 15.52
C PHE A 243 11.10 17.29 16.92
N ASN A 244 11.04 16.04 17.42
CA ASN A 244 11.58 15.66 18.72
C ASN A 244 12.79 14.73 18.55
N THR A 245 13.98 15.23 18.88
CA THR A 245 15.24 14.49 18.74
C THR A 245 15.27 13.16 19.50
N LYS A 246 14.67 13.09 20.70
CA LYS A 246 14.57 11.84 21.47
C LYS A 246 13.74 10.80 20.73
N TYR A 247 12.61 11.20 20.14
CA TYR A 247 11.79 10.31 19.33
C TYR A 247 12.54 9.81 18.08
N LEU A 248 13.26 10.71 17.40
CA LEU A 248 14.05 10.36 16.22
C LEU A 248 15.11 9.30 16.53
N LEU A 249 15.83 9.46 17.64
CA LEU A 249 16.88 8.53 18.09
C LEU A 249 16.31 7.16 18.46
N LEU A 250 15.16 7.13 19.15
CA LEU A 250 14.48 5.88 19.51
C LEU A 250 13.88 5.14 18.29
N ASN A 251 13.51 5.86 17.24
CA ASN A 251 12.87 5.31 16.04
C ASN A 251 13.80 5.38 14.81
N ASN A 252 15.09 5.13 15.01
CA ASN A 252 16.12 5.18 13.98
C ASN A 252 15.95 4.12 12.87
N SER A 253 15.04 3.15 13.03
CA SER A 253 14.66 2.20 11.98
C SER A 253 13.91 2.87 10.83
N MET A 254 13.23 4.00 11.09
CA MET A 254 12.50 4.76 10.09
C MET A 254 13.45 5.61 9.23
N ALA A 255 13.30 5.54 7.90
CA ALA A 255 14.15 6.26 6.95
C ALA A 255 14.11 7.78 7.13
N ILE A 256 12.91 8.35 7.38
CA ILE A 256 12.74 9.77 7.67
C ILE A 256 13.44 10.17 8.97
N CYS A 257 13.37 9.35 10.03
CA CYS A 257 14.02 9.68 11.30
C CYS A 257 15.54 9.78 11.16
N ARG A 258 16.17 8.83 10.47
CA ARG A 258 17.61 8.91 10.17
C ARG A 258 17.96 10.12 9.31
N ALA A 259 17.10 10.46 8.36
CA ALA A 259 17.33 11.59 7.47
C ALA A 259 17.23 12.94 8.20
N LEU A 260 16.24 13.11 9.08
CA LEU A 260 16.10 14.31 9.91
C LEU A 260 17.26 14.47 10.90
N ILE A 261 17.75 13.37 11.50
CA ILE A 261 18.96 13.39 12.34
C ILE A 261 20.18 13.80 11.51
N LYS A 262 20.37 13.20 10.33
CA LYS A 262 21.58 13.39 9.52
C LYS A 262 21.66 14.76 8.87
N TYR A 263 20.55 15.28 8.38
CA TYR A 263 20.52 16.49 7.55
C TYR A 263 19.90 17.70 8.26
N GLY A 264 19.28 17.52 9.42
CA GLY A 264 18.61 18.61 10.17
C GLY A 264 17.28 19.04 9.55
N ASN A 265 16.34 19.53 10.37
CA ASN A 265 15.00 19.94 9.92
C ASN A 265 15.03 21.13 8.94
N SER A 266 16.00 22.03 9.08
CA SER A 266 16.12 23.23 8.25
C SER A 266 16.35 22.92 6.76
N ASN A 267 16.82 21.71 6.46
CA ASN A 267 17.06 21.23 5.10
C ASN A 267 15.88 20.44 4.52
N PHE A 268 14.70 20.53 5.13
CA PHE A 268 13.50 19.87 4.63
C PHE A 268 12.37 20.85 4.35
N SER A 269 11.62 20.55 3.30
CA SER A 269 10.26 21.04 3.04
C SER A 269 9.24 19.95 3.37
N LEU A 270 8.00 20.35 3.65
CA LEU A 270 6.88 19.46 3.96
C LEU A 270 5.66 19.82 3.11
N GLU A 271 5.11 18.83 2.43
CA GLU A 271 3.94 18.97 1.58
C GLU A 271 2.78 18.15 2.16
N ILE A 272 1.57 18.70 2.16
CA ILE A 272 0.32 17.96 2.44
C ILE A 272 -0.30 17.58 1.10
N LEU A 273 -0.56 16.28 0.90
CA LEU A 273 -0.97 15.67 -0.37
C LEU A 273 -2.44 15.28 -0.42
#